data_AF-A0A940KSG6-F1
#
_entry.id   AF-A0A940KSG6-F1
#
_cell.length_a   1.000
_cell.length_b   1.000
_cell.length_c   1.000
_cell.angle_alpha   90.00
_cell.angle_beta   90.00
_cell.angle_gamma   90.00
#
_symmetry.space_group_name_H-M   'P 1'
#
loop_
_entity.id
_entity.type
_entity.pdbx_description
1 polymer ?
#
loop_
_entity_poly.entity_id
_entity_poly.type
_entity_poly.pdbx_seq_one_letter_code
_entity_poly.pdbx_strand_id
1 'polypeptide(L)' 'INTRTREIVTNSFISDGTDKTIEIPYGIMVNPVSREIYVTDAGNYVSPGILYCFDKEGKKKWSVRTGDIPAHFALLP' A
#
# COMPACT_ATOMS: atom_id res chain seq x y z
N ILE A 1 7.33 14.34 -0.30
CA ILE A 1 8.35 15.42 -0.40
C ILE A 1 8.96 15.38 -1.80
N ASN A 2 9.09 16.53 -2.46
CA ASN A 2 9.87 16.64 -3.69
C ASN A 2 11.36 16.50 -3.33
N THR A 3 12.03 15.48 -3.87
CA THR A 3 13.43 15.18 -3.48
C THR A 3 14.44 16.23 -3.97
N ARG A 4 14.07 17.07 -4.94
CA ARG A 4 14.90 18.17 -5.45
C ARG A 4 14.71 19.46 -4.65
N THR A 5 13.45 19.87 -4.44
CA THR A 5 13.13 21.15 -3.76
C THR A 5 12.99 21.01 -2.25
N ARG A 6 12.87 19.78 -1.73
CA ARG A 6 12.59 19.45 -0.32
C ARG A 6 11.22 19.96 0.17
N GLU A 7 10.34 20.36 -0.74
CA GLU A 7 9.00 20.81 -0.40
C GLU A 7 8.04 19.63 -0.20
N ILE A 8 7.05 19.84 0.66
CA ILE A 8 5.95 18.88 0.82
C ILE A 8 5.02 19.02 -0.40
N VAL A 9 4.96 17.97 -1.22
CA VAL A 9 4.04 17.90 -2.38
C VAL A 9 2.66 17.41 -1.95
N THR A 10 2.64 16.42 -1.06
CA THR A 10 1.42 15.85 -0.48
C THR A 10 1.77 15.18 0.84
N ASN A 11 0.78 15.07 1.74
CA ASN A 11 0.86 14.35 3.01
C ASN A 11 0.35 12.89 2.90
N SER A 12 -0.35 12.54 1.81
CA SER A 12 -0.83 11.19 1.55
C SER A 12 -0.74 10.88 0.06
N PHE A 13 -0.45 9.63 -0.28
CA PHE A 13 -0.57 9.16 -1.65
C PHE A 13 -1.96 8.54 -1.91
N ILE A 14 -2.60 7.93 -0.90
CA ILE A 14 -3.94 7.35 -1.05
C ILE A 14 -4.94 8.50 -1.19
N SER A 15 -5.65 8.53 -2.31
CA SER A 15 -6.45 9.68 -2.76
C SER A 15 -7.96 9.44 -2.72
N ASP A 16 -8.39 8.19 -2.48
CA ASP A 16 -9.80 7.78 -2.56
C ASP A 16 -10.46 7.46 -1.21
N GLY A 17 -9.76 7.71 -0.10
CA GLY A 17 -10.26 7.48 1.26
C GLY A 17 -10.07 6.05 1.77
N THR A 18 -9.44 5.15 1.00
CA THR A 18 -9.13 3.78 1.45
C THR A 18 -8.21 3.76 2.68
N ASP A 19 -7.41 4.79 2.91
CA ASP A 19 -6.55 4.93 4.08
C ASP A 19 -7.33 4.79 5.40
N LYS A 20 -8.60 5.18 5.42
CA LYS A 20 -9.48 5.08 6.60
C LYS A 20 -9.88 3.63 6.93
N THR A 21 -9.67 2.69 6.01
CA THR A 21 -10.00 1.27 6.21
C THR A 21 -8.77 0.43 6.51
N ILE A 22 -7.58 1.02 6.50
CA ILE A 22 -6.33 0.33 6.83
C ILE A 22 -6.12 0.53 8.33
N GLU A 23 -6.08 -0.58 9.08
CA GLU A 23 -5.96 -0.53 10.54
C GLU A 23 -4.50 -0.49 10.97
N ILE A 24 -3.70 -1.44 10.49
CA ILE A 24 -2.30 -1.61 10.87
C ILE A 24 -1.47 -1.82 9.59
N PRO A 25 -1.04 -0.74 8.91
CA PRO A 25 -0.18 -0.85 7.74
C PRO A 25 1.15 -1.49 8.14
N TYR A 26 1.58 -2.51 7.40
CA TYR A 26 2.70 -3.37 7.80
C TYR A 26 3.80 -3.51 6.73
N GLY A 27 3.43 -3.54 5.46
CA GLY A 27 4.36 -3.64 4.33
C GLY A 27 3.96 -2.71 3.19
N ILE A 28 4.96 -2.23 2.46
CA ILE A 28 4.77 -1.40 1.26
C ILE A 28 5.74 -1.80 0.15
N MET A 29 5.27 -1.85 -1.09
CA MET A 29 6.07 -2.09 -2.28
C MET A 29 5.55 -1.23 -3.44
N VAL A 30 6.44 -0.81 -4.33
CA VAL A 30 6.06 -0.22 -5.63
C VAL A 30 6.57 -1.13 -6.75
N ASN A 31 5.69 -1.56 -7.65
CA ASN A 31 6.12 -2.27 -8.85
C ASN A 31 6.86 -1.30 -9.79
N PRO A 32 8.13 -1.57 -10.15
CA PRO A 32 8.94 -0.64 -10.93
C PRO A 32 8.46 -0.50 -12.39
N VAL A 33 7.68 -1.45 -12.91
CA VAL A 33 7.15 -1.44 -14.27
C VAL A 33 5.75 -0.83 -14.29
N SER A 34 4.79 -1.42 -13.58
CA SER A 34 3.39 -0.97 -13.61
C SER A 34 3.15 0.32 -12.81
N ARG A 35 4.07 0.67 -11.89
CA ARG A 35 3.95 1.77 -10.94
C ARG A 35 2.79 1.61 -9.94
N GLU A 36 2.23 0.42 -9.85
CA GLU A 36 1.26 0.08 -8.81
C GLU A 36 1.93 0.07 -7.44
N ILE A 37 1.19 0.53 -6.45
CA ILE A 37 1.63 0.60 -5.06
C ILE A 37 0.86 -0.46 -4.29
N TYR A 38 1.58 -1.34 -3.61
CA TYR A 38 1.02 -2.38 -2.77
C TYR A 38 1.21 -2.01 -1.31
N VAL A 39 0.15 -2.12 -0.52
CA VAL A 39 0.18 -1.92 0.93
C VAL A 39 -0.44 -3.13 1.58
N THR A 40 0.17 -3.65 2.62
CA THR A 40 -0.41 -4.71 3.44
C THR A 40 -0.88 -4.19 4.78
N ASP A 41 -1.99 -4.74 5.26
CA ASP A 41 -2.59 -4.45 6.55
C ASP A 41 -2.60 -5.72 7.39
N ALA A 42 -2.01 -5.65 8.58
CA ALA A 42 -1.95 -6.77 9.53
C ALA A 42 -3.23 -6.93 10.35
N GLY A 43 -4.15 -5.96 10.32
CA GLY A 43 -5.39 -5.97 11.09
C GLY A 43 -5.14 -6.01 12.59
N ASN A 44 -5.19 -7.21 13.18
CA ASN A 44 -5.02 -7.41 14.63
C ASN A 44 -3.87 -8.36 15.01
N TYR A 45 -2.98 -8.71 14.06
CA TYR A 45 -1.87 -9.65 14.23
C TYR A 45 -2.27 -11.11 14.55
N VAL A 46 -3.55 -11.45 14.47
CA VAL A 46 -4.07 -12.80 14.77
C VAL A 46 -4.85 -13.36 13.58
N SER A 47 -5.68 -12.53 12.96
CA SER A 47 -6.44 -12.87 11.78
C SER A 47 -5.63 -12.58 10.52
N PRO A 48 -5.89 -13.31 9.41
CA PRO A 48 -5.25 -13.01 8.15
C PRO A 48 -5.49 -11.58 7.68
N GLY A 49 -4.41 -10.94 7.25
CA GLY A 49 -4.36 -9.55 6.82
C GLY A 49 -4.86 -9.34 5.39
N ILE A 50 -4.79 -8.09 4.94
CA ILE A 50 -5.24 -7.67 3.61
C ILE A 50 -4.07 -7.12 2.80
N LEU A 51 -4.04 -7.44 1.52
CA LEU A 51 -3.19 -6.78 0.52
C LEU A 51 -4.06 -5.83 -0.30
N TYR A 52 -3.67 -4.57 -0.34
CA TYR A 52 -4.26 -3.53 -1.18
C TYR A 52 -3.34 -3.23 -2.37
N CYS A 53 -3.93 -3.01 -3.55
CA CYS A 53 -3.24 -2.53 -4.73
C CYS A 53 -3.84 -1.18 -5.15
N PHE A 54 -2.98 -0.18 -5.31
CA PHE A 54 -3.32 1.17 -5.74
C PHE A 54 -2.66 1.46 -7.09
N ASP A 55 -3.34 2.27 -7.91
CA ASP A 55 -2.72 2.87 -9.08
C ASP A 55 -1.73 3.99 -8.71
N LYS A 56 -1.07 4.57 -9.71
CA LYS A 56 -0.07 5.63 -9.53
C LYS A 56 -0.69 6.95 -9.03
N GLU A 57 -2.00 7.11 -9.18
CA GLU A 57 -2.80 8.21 -8.64
C GLU A 57 -3.29 7.95 -7.21
N GLY A 58 -2.98 6.79 -6.65
CA GLY A 58 -3.32 6.43 -5.27
C GLY A 58 -4.76 5.99 -5.06
N LYS A 59 -5.45 5.59 -6.13
CA LYS A 59 -6.79 5.02 -6.06
C LYS A 59 -6.71 3.50 -6.00
N LYS A 60 -7.51 2.88 -5.11
CA LYS A 60 -7.55 1.43 -4.95
C LYS A 60 -8.08 0.78 -6.21
N LYS A 61 -7.28 -0.13 -6.77
CA LYS A 61 -7.69 -1.01 -7.88
C LYS A 61 -8.41 -2.24 -7.36
N TRP A 62 -7.86 -2.89 -6.34
CA TRP A 62 -8.41 -4.08 -5.72
C TRP A 62 -7.77 -4.32 -4.35
N SER A 63 -8.37 -5.24 -3.59
CA SER A 63 -7.81 -5.78 -2.35
C SER A 63 -8.09 -7.27 -2.26
N VAL A 64 -7.20 -8.02 -1.61
CA VAL A 64 -7.35 -9.46 -1.42
C VAL A 64 -6.92 -9.86 -0.01
N ARG A 65 -7.61 -10.86 0.55
CA ARG A 65 -7.20 -11.47 1.81
C ARG A 65 -5.94 -12.30 1.62
N THR A 66 -5.02 -12.20 2.58
CA THR A 66 -3.73 -12.88 2.55
C THR A 66 -3.66 -13.95 3.64
N GLY A 67 -2.46 -14.21 4.19
CA GLY A 67 -2.26 -14.95 5.42
C GLY A 67 -2.06 -14.01 6.61
N ASP A 68 -1.50 -14.53 7.69
CA ASP A 68 -1.24 -13.73 8.90
C ASP A 68 -0.05 -12.80 8.69
N ILE A 69 -0.23 -11.53 9.07
CA ILE A 69 0.83 -10.50 9.14
C ILE A 69 1.64 -10.40 7.82
N PRO A 70 0.99 -10.11 6.69
CA PRO A 70 1.68 -9.91 5.40
C PRO A 70 2.62 -8.70 5.45
N ALA A 71 3.92 -8.89 5.14
CA ALA A 71 4.94 -7.84 5.29
C ALA A 71 5.91 -7.69 4.11
N HIS A 72 6.23 -8.80 3.43
CA HIS A 72 7.29 -8.87 2.44
C HIS A 72 6.75 -9.29 1.10
N PHE A 73 7.38 -8.78 0.04
CA PHE A 73 6.93 -8.95 -1.33
C PHE A 73 8.08 -9.48 -2.18
N ALA A 74 7.74 -10.34 -3.13
CA ALA A 74 8.60 -10.71 -4.23
C ALA A 74 7.82 -10.52 -5.53
N LEU A 75 8.40 -9.78 -6.46
CA LEU A 75 7.87 -9.70 -7.82
C LEU A 75 8.49 -10.82 -8.63
N LEU A 76 7.64 -11.58 -9.31
CA LEU A 76 8.09 -12.53 -10.30
C LEU A 76 8.48 -11.78 -11.59
N PRO A 77 9.51 -12.24 -12.31
CA PRO A 77 9.94 -11.65 -13.57
C PRO A 77 8.88 -11.74 -14.67
#